data_AF-A0A351A331-F1
#
_entry.id   AF-A0A351A331-F1
#
_cell.length_a   1.000
_cell.length_b   1.000
_cell.length_c   1.000
_cell.angle_alpha   90.00
_cell.angle_beta   90.00
_cell.angle_gamma   90.00
#
_symmetry.space_group_name_H-M   'P 1'
#
loop_
_entity.id
_entity.type
_entity.pdbx_description
1 polymer ?
#
loop_
_entity_poly.entity_id
_entity_poly.type
_entity_poly.pdbx_seq_one_letter_code
_entity_poly.pdbx_strand_id
1 'polypeptide(L)' 'AGVPLLVLETALPVKFSETIVEALGREPERPADLAGIEALPQRVEVMAPDVDAIKRF' A
#
# COMPACT_ATOMS: atom_id res chain seq x y z
N ALA A 1 -36.90 4.90 -0.19
CA ALA A 1 -35.95 4.18 -1.05
C ALA A 1 -35.81 4.93 -2.36
N GLY A 2 -34.60 5.10 -2.94
CA GLY A 2 -34.49 5.64 -4.31
C GLY A 2 -33.27 6.50 -4.68
N VAL A 3 -32.30 6.75 -3.80
CA VAL A 3 -31.06 7.46 -4.18
C VAL A 3 -29.92 6.45 -4.27
N PRO A 4 -29.31 6.21 -5.45
CA PRO A 4 -28.13 5.37 -5.57
C PRO A 4 -26.95 5.96 -4.79
N LEU A 5 -26.27 5.12 -3.99
CA LEU A 5 -25.01 5.46 -3.33
C LEU A 5 -23.86 4.78 -4.05
N LEU A 6 -22.82 5.54 -4.35
CA LEU A 6 -21.58 5.03 -4.91
C LEU A 6 -20.43 5.30 -3.95
N VAL A 7 -19.72 4.24 -3.58
CA VAL A 7 -18.54 4.31 -2.71
C VAL A 7 -17.33 3.96 -3.57
N LEU A 8 -16.34 4.84 -3.57
CA LEU A 8 -15.10 4.62 -4.29
C LEU A 8 -14.14 3.84 -3.40
N GLU A 9 -13.70 2.68 -3.88
CA GLU A 9 -12.56 1.97 -3.30
C GLU A 9 -11.27 2.67 -3.76
N THR A 10 -10.66 3.45 -2.87
CA THR A 10 -9.46 4.25 -3.19
C THR A 10 -8.15 3.48 -3.04
N ALA A 11 -8.21 2.27 -2.48
CA ALA A 11 -7.06 1.41 -2.25
C ALA A 11 -7.50 -0.05 -2.13
N LEU A 12 -6.72 -0.97 -2.71
CA LEU A 12 -6.93 -2.40 -2.52
C LEU A 12 -6.57 -2.83 -1.08
N PRO A 13 -7.26 -3.83 -0.50
CA PRO A 13 -7.02 -4.31 0.86
C PRO A 13 -5.56 -4.73 1.15
N VAL A 14 -4.86 -5.28 0.16
CA VAL A 14 -3.45 -5.70 0.27
C VAL A 14 -2.50 -4.56 0.66
N LYS A 15 -2.91 -3.30 0.49
CA LYS A 15 -2.12 -2.13 0.92
C LYS A 15 -2.18 -1.90 2.44
N PHE A 16 -3.13 -2.54 3.14
CA PHE A 16 -3.41 -2.36 4.56
C PHE A 16 -3.70 -3.71 5.24
N SER A 17 -2.88 -4.73 4.97
CA SER A 17 -3.14 -6.12 5.40
C SER A 17 -3.31 -6.27 6.92
N GLU A 18 -2.58 -5.52 7.74
CA GLU A 18 -2.69 -5.61 9.20
C GLU A 18 -4.11 -5.36 9.69
N THR A 19 -4.76 -4.28 9.22
CA THR A 19 -6.15 -3.95 9.57
C THR A 19 -7.12 -5.01 9.06
N ILE A 20 -6.86 -5.60 7.89
CA ILE A 20 -7.69 -6.68 7.35
C ILE A 20 -7.58 -7.95 8.22
N VAL A 21 -6.37 -8.30 8.65
CA VAL A 21 -6.14 -9.46 9.54
C VAL A 21 -6.77 -9.22 10.91
N GLU A 22 -6.64 -8.02 11.48
CA GLU A 22 -7.28 -7.66 12.75
C GLU A 22 -8.81 -7.86 12.68
N ALA A 23 -9.44 -7.35 11.60
CA ALA A 23 -10.89 -7.38 11.46
C ALA A 23 -11.45 -8.75 11.05
N LEU A 24 -10.72 -9.50 10.21
CA LEU A 24 -11.24 -10.70 9.55
C LEU A 24 -10.49 -12.00 9.91
N GLY A 25 -9.38 -11.93 10.62
CA GLY A 25 -8.55 -13.08 10.99
C GLY A 25 -7.84 -13.76 9.81
N ARG A 26 -7.76 -13.11 8.65
CA ARG A 26 -7.13 -13.65 7.43
C ARG A 26 -6.45 -12.56 6.62
N GLU A 27 -5.43 -12.94 5.86
CA GLU A 27 -4.78 -12.07 4.89
C GLU A 27 -5.75 -11.65 3.77
N PRO A 28 -5.64 -10.42 3.25
CA PRO A 28 -6.37 -10.03 2.04
C PRO A 28 -5.90 -10.84 0.84
N GLU A 29 -6.75 -10.91 -0.18
CA GLU A 29 -6.35 -11.46 -1.46
C GLU A 29 -5.22 -10.63 -2.08
N ARG A 30 -4.20 -11.32 -2.59
CA ARG A 30 -3.06 -10.71 -3.26
C ARG A 30 -3.23 -10.82 -4.77
N PRO A 31 -3.32 -9.69 -5.50
CA PRO A 31 -3.29 -9.70 -6.96
C PRO A 31 -2.03 -10.39 -7.48
N ALA A 32 -2.14 -11.11 -8.61
CA ALA A 32 -1.01 -11.81 -9.22
C ALA A 32 0.19 -10.90 -9.49
N ASP A 33 -0.07 -9.66 -9.92
CA ASP A 33 0.95 -8.65 -10.22
C ASP A 33 1.76 -8.21 -8.98
N LEU A 34 1.22 -8.45 -7.78
CA LEU A 34 1.87 -8.11 -6.50
C LEU A 34 2.44 -9.35 -5.79
N ALA A 35 2.39 -10.53 -6.40
CA ALA A 35 2.95 -11.75 -5.83
C ALA A 35 4.48 -11.64 -5.72
N GLY A 36 5.02 -11.72 -4.49
CA GLY A 36 6.45 -11.73 -4.22
C GLY A 36 7.17 -10.38 -4.38
N ILE A 37 6.44 -9.27 -4.50
CA ILE A 37 7.03 -7.93 -4.65
C ILE A 37 7.93 -7.57 -3.46
N GLU A 38 7.60 -8.03 -2.24
CA GLU A 38 8.39 -7.80 -1.03
C GLU A 38 9.70 -8.59 -0.99
N ALA A 39 9.82 -9.65 -1.81
CA ALA A 39 11.04 -10.45 -1.91
C ALA A 39 12.04 -9.88 -2.93
N LEU A 40 11.65 -8.87 -3.71
CA LEU A 40 12.53 -8.22 -4.67
C LEU A 40 13.55 -7.30 -3.95
N PRO A 41 14.76 -7.13 -4.49
CA PRO A 41 15.72 -6.16 -3.96
C PRO A 41 15.13 -4.74 -3.98
N GLN A 42 15.19 -4.07 -2.83
CA GLN A 42 14.82 -2.66 -2.74
C GLN A 42 16.02 -1.79 -3.09
N ARG A 43 15.81 -0.81 -3.98
CA ARG A 43 16.81 0.21 -4.29
C ARG A 43 16.37 1.53 -3.65
N VAL A 44 16.96 1.85 -2.50
CA VAL A 44 16.63 3.02 -1.69
C VAL A 44 17.90 3.72 -1.22
N GLU A 45 17.85 5.05 -1.12
CA GLU A 45 18.88 5.85 -0.48
C GLU A 45 18.26 6.64 0.68
N VAL A 46 18.82 6.48 1.88
CA VAL A 46 18.30 7.13 3.08
C VAL A 46 18.86 8.55 3.15
N MET A 47 17.97 9.54 3.21
CA MET A 47 18.33 10.95 3.31
C MET A 47 17.77 11.56 4.59
N ALA A 48 18.53 12.46 5.21
CA ALA A 48 18.00 13.34 6.24
C ALA A 48 16.97 14.32 5.64
N PRO A 49 16.04 14.90 6.42
CA PRO A 49 15.09 15.90 5.94
C PRO A 49 15.78 17.26 5.69
N ASP A 50 16.73 17.30 4.76
CA ASP A 50 17.52 18.45 4.33
C ASP A 50 17.23 18.74 2.86
N VAL A 51 16.64 19.91 2.60
CA VAL A 51 16.24 20.36 1.27
C VAL A 51 17.43 20.48 0.32
N ASP A 52 18.58 20.95 0.78
CA ASP A 52 19.74 21.17 -0.08
C ASP A 52 20.46 19.85 -0.37
N ALA A 53 20.43 18.89 0.55
CA ALA A 53 20.90 17.53 0.28
C ALA A 53 20.03 16.83 -0.78
N ILE A 54 18.70 16.94 -0.68
CA ILE A 54 17.76 16.35 -1.66
C ILE A 54 17.99 16.95 -3.05
N LYS A 55 18.23 18.25 -3.17
CA LYS A 55 18.48 18.91 -4.48
C LYS A 55 19.78 18.48 -5.16
N ARG A 56 20.77 18.01 -4.40
CA ARG A 56 22.09 17.63 -4.93
C ARG A 56 22.15 16.18 -5.43
N PHE A 57 21.22 15.34 -5.01
CA PHE A 57 21.11 13.95 -5.40
C PHE A 57 20.50 13.81 -6.80
#